data_AF-A0A2D5P5S1-F1
#
_entry.id   AF-A0A2D5P5S1-F1
#
_cell.length_a   1.000
_cell.length_b   1.000
_cell.length_c   1.000
_cell.angle_alpha   90.00
_cell.angle_beta   90.00
_cell.angle_gamma   90.00
#
_symmetry.space_group_name_H-M   'P 1'
#
loop_
_entity.id
_entity.type
_entity.pdbx_description
1 polymer ?
#
loop_
_entity_poly.entity_id
_entity_poly.type
_entity_poly.pdbx_seq_one_letter_code
_entity_poly.pdbx_strand_id
1 'polypeptide(L)'
;MELSLIVIFWYGIIHAFGPDHLSAIADFSIGKNRRKTLIITFLFALGHGISLFIFAKLLESIEISEELLSYGDIVSASVIIAMGIYLLFMVVTKRIQLNKHTHGNKEHMHIYFGKAHEHSNDSVSKTSSLTLGLLMGAGGVRGMLITLGAVSGGNVDLTMVGSFTLGVIIVFGAFGMLMLYINQNFLGNLTNVRRTFTTVGIISLIVGTNILLG
;
A
#
# COMPACT_ATOMS: atom_id res chain seq x y z
N MET A 1 11.26 24.52 -12.10
CA MET A 1 10.10 24.28 -11.21
C MET A 1 9.10 23.31 -11.83
N GLU A 2 8.70 23.47 -13.09
CA GLU A 2 7.75 22.52 -13.72
C GLU A 2 8.36 21.13 -13.95
N LEU A 3 9.60 21.06 -14.44
CA LEU A 3 10.30 19.78 -14.66
C LEU A 3 10.50 18.98 -13.36
N SER A 4 10.81 19.66 -12.25
CA SER A 4 10.99 19.01 -10.93
C SER A 4 9.68 18.42 -10.42
N LEU A 5 8.54 19.09 -10.62
CA LEU A 5 7.23 18.55 -10.25
C LEU A 5 6.88 17.32 -11.09
N ILE A 6 7.18 17.32 -12.38
CA ILE A 6 6.97 16.14 -13.25
C ILE A 6 7.80 14.94 -12.77
N VAL A 7 9.06 15.18 -12.40
CA VAL A 7 9.92 14.13 -11.84
C VAL A 7 9.36 13.59 -10.53
N ILE A 8 8.95 14.48 -9.61
CA ILE A 8 8.36 14.09 -8.31
C ILE A 8 7.05 13.32 -8.49
N PHE A 9 6.21 13.73 -9.44
CA PHE A 9 5.02 12.99 -9.83
C PHE A 9 5.36 11.56 -10.30
N TRP A 10 6.37 11.42 -11.14
CA TRP A 10 6.83 10.11 -11.61
C TRP A 10 7.39 9.25 -10.49
N TYR A 11 8.12 9.83 -9.54
CA TYR A 11 8.53 9.13 -8.32
C TYR A 11 7.32 8.66 -7.50
N GLY A 12 6.25 9.46 -7.41
CA GLY A 12 4.98 9.03 -6.80
C GLY A 12 4.38 7.81 -7.48
N ILE A 13 4.43 7.75 -8.82
CA ILE A 13 4.00 6.57 -9.59
C ILE A 13 4.85 5.35 -9.23
N ILE A 14 6.19 5.46 -9.26
CA ILE A 14 7.10 4.34 -8.96
C ILE A 14 6.91 3.86 -7.51
N HIS A 15 6.83 4.80 -6.56
CA HIS A 15 6.61 4.52 -5.14
C HIS A 15 5.36 3.69 -4.90
N ALA A 16 4.27 4.01 -5.60
CA ALA A 16 3.00 3.31 -5.47
C ALA A 16 3.04 1.84 -5.92
N PHE A 17 4.05 1.41 -6.68
CA PHE A 17 4.26 0.00 -7.02
C PHE A 17 4.92 -0.81 -5.90
N GLY A 18 5.16 -0.20 -4.73
CA GLY A 18 5.63 -0.90 -3.54
C GLY A 18 4.73 -2.10 -3.20
N PRO A 19 5.29 -3.30 -2.95
CA PRO A 19 4.52 -4.52 -2.75
C PRO A 19 3.60 -4.46 -1.53
N ASP A 20 4.00 -3.73 -0.50
CA ASP A 20 3.20 -3.38 0.67
C ASP A 20 1.96 -2.55 0.31
N HIS A 21 2.13 -1.51 -0.52
CA HIS A 21 1.04 -0.63 -0.94
C HIS A 21 0.05 -1.38 -1.81
N LEU A 22 0.54 -2.09 -2.83
CA LEU A 22 -0.31 -2.88 -3.72
C LEU A 22 -1.06 -3.98 -2.95
N SER A 23 -0.45 -4.60 -1.94
CA SER A 23 -1.13 -5.57 -1.08
C SER A 23 -2.30 -4.96 -0.30
N ALA A 24 -2.12 -3.77 0.29
CA ALA A 24 -3.19 -3.06 0.97
C ALA A 24 -4.32 -2.66 0.01
N ILE A 25 -3.98 -2.14 -1.17
CA ILE A 25 -4.96 -1.77 -2.19
C ILE A 25 -5.72 -2.99 -2.72
N ALA A 26 -5.05 -4.14 -2.88
CA ALA A 26 -5.69 -5.38 -3.26
C ALA A 26 -6.75 -5.79 -2.23
N ASP A 27 -6.41 -5.78 -0.94
CA ASP A 27 -7.35 -6.10 0.15
C ASP A 27 -8.56 -5.15 0.17
N PHE A 28 -8.31 -3.84 0.01
CA PHE A 28 -9.36 -2.83 -0.05
C PHE A 28 -10.32 -2.97 -1.26
N SER A 29 -9.87 -3.63 -2.32
CA SER A 29 -10.63 -3.76 -3.56
C SER A 29 -11.45 -5.04 -3.64
N ILE A 30 -11.05 -6.08 -2.90
CA ILE A 30 -11.70 -7.38 -2.92
C ILE A 30 -13.05 -7.32 -2.20
N GLY A 31 -14.08 -7.87 -2.84
CA GLY A 31 -15.44 -7.94 -2.29
C GLY A 31 -16.18 -6.60 -2.18
N LYS A 32 -15.61 -5.50 -2.69
CA LYS A 32 -16.25 -4.16 -2.67
C LYS A 32 -16.92 -3.83 -4.01
N ASN A 33 -17.66 -2.73 -4.04
CA ASN A 33 -18.18 -2.16 -5.29
C ASN A 33 -17.22 -1.08 -5.84
N ARG A 34 -17.40 -0.70 -7.11
CA ARG A 34 -16.54 0.28 -7.81
C ARG A 34 -16.39 1.60 -7.05
N ARG A 35 -17.51 2.19 -6.62
CA ARG A 35 -17.52 3.48 -5.91
C ARG A 35 -16.75 3.39 -4.59
N LYS A 36 -16.98 2.32 -3.84
CA LYS A 36 -16.36 2.10 -2.53
C LYS A 36 -14.86 1.84 -2.68
N THR A 37 -14.46 1.05 -3.67
CA THR A 37 -13.04 0.80 -4.00
C THR A 37 -12.31 2.12 -4.24
N LEU A 38 -12.81 2.95 -5.17
CA LEU A 38 -12.19 4.23 -5.50
C LEU A 38 -12.12 5.18 -4.29
N ILE A 39 -13.15 5.23 -3.45
CA ILE A 39 -13.14 6.05 -2.23
C ILE A 39 -12.08 5.57 -1.25
N ILE A 40 -11.98 4.27 -1.01
CA ILE A 40 -11.04 3.70 -0.04
C ILE A 40 -9.59 3.87 -0.53
N THR A 41 -9.31 3.59 -1.81
CA THR A 41 -7.97 3.75 -2.38
C THR A 41 -7.55 5.22 -2.40
N PHE A 42 -8.48 6.14 -2.65
CA PHE A 42 -8.23 7.57 -2.57
C PHE A 42 -7.95 8.03 -1.14
N LEU A 43 -8.75 7.61 -0.15
CA LEU A 43 -8.53 7.96 1.26
C LEU A 43 -7.20 7.40 1.78
N PHE A 44 -6.82 6.19 1.38
CA PHE A 44 -5.52 5.62 1.70
C PHE A 44 -4.38 6.45 1.11
N ALA A 45 -4.44 6.78 -0.18
CA ALA A 45 -3.42 7.63 -0.83
C ALA A 45 -3.33 9.02 -0.19
N LEU A 46 -4.47 9.61 0.17
CA LEU A 46 -4.54 10.92 0.82
C LEU A 46 -3.93 10.87 2.23
N GLY A 47 -4.27 9.86 3.04
CA GLY A 47 -3.66 9.66 4.36
C GLY A 47 -2.16 9.45 4.26
N HIS A 48 -1.72 8.66 3.29
CA HIS A 48 -0.30 8.43 3.00
C HIS A 48 0.42 9.74 2.66
N GLY A 49 -0.12 10.53 1.72
CA GLY A 49 0.44 11.83 1.34
C GLY A 49 0.44 12.86 2.47
N ILE A 50 -0.61 12.92 3.29
CA ILE A 50 -0.68 13.82 4.46
C ILE A 50 0.39 13.46 5.49
N SER A 51 0.53 12.17 5.82
CA SER A 51 1.53 11.73 6.78
C SER A 51 2.94 12.03 6.29
N LEU A 52 3.21 11.72 5.01
CA LEU A 52 4.45 12.07 4.35
C LEU A 52 4.77 13.57 4.43
N PHE A 53 3.79 14.45 4.18
CA PHE A 53 3.99 15.90 4.32
C PHE A 53 4.34 16.32 5.75
N ILE A 54 3.58 15.82 6.74
CA ILE A 54 3.77 16.17 8.16
C ILE A 54 5.16 15.75 8.62
N PHE A 55 5.55 14.49 8.36
CA PHE A 55 6.84 13.99 8.80
C PHE A 55 7.99 14.60 7.99
N ALA A 56 7.81 14.87 6.69
CA ALA A 56 8.82 15.57 5.92
C ALA A 56 9.10 16.97 6.49
N LYS A 57 8.05 17.72 6.88
CA LYS A 57 8.20 19.02 7.53
C LYS A 57 8.83 18.94 8.92
N LEU A 58 8.48 17.91 9.69
CA LEU A 58 9.08 17.66 11.00
C LEU A 58 10.59 17.39 10.85
N LEU A 59 10.97 16.53 9.90
CA LEU A 59 12.34 16.12 9.65
C LEU A 59 13.18 17.21 8.98
N GLU A 60 12.58 18.08 8.16
CA GLU A 60 13.25 19.27 7.61
C GLU A 60 13.72 20.22 8.71
N SER A 61 13.04 20.24 9.86
CA SER A 61 13.38 21.09 11.01
C SER A 61 14.39 20.46 12.00
N ILE A 62 14.80 19.22 11.78
CA ILE A 62 15.65 18.45 12.69
C ILE A 62 16.85 17.89 11.90
N GLU A 63 18.07 18.26 12.28
CA GLU A 63 19.28 17.62 11.75
C GLU A 63 19.37 16.18 12.29
N ILE A 64 18.85 15.22 11.51
CA ILE A 64 18.98 13.79 11.81
C ILE A 64 20.22 13.24 11.11
N SER A 65 21.07 12.54 11.86
CA SER A 65 22.24 11.88 11.30
C SER A 65 21.85 10.85 10.25
N GLU A 66 22.67 10.71 9.19
CA GLU A 66 22.44 9.71 8.14
C GLU A 66 22.37 8.28 8.72
N GLU A 67 23.08 8.02 9.81
CA GLU A 67 23.06 6.76 10.55
C GLU A 67 21.68 6.46 11.13
N LEU A 68 21.01 7.45 11.76
CA LEU A 68 19.67 7.25 12.31
C LEU A 68 18.62 7.06 11.19
N LEU A 69 18.78 7.77 10.08
CA LEU A 69 17.97 7.56 8.89
C LEU A 69 18.18 6.14 8.31
N SER A 70 19.42 5.62 8.31
CA SER A 70 19.73 4.27 7.79
C SER A 70 18.98 3.14 8.49
N TYR A 71 18.71 3.27 9.80
CA TYR A 71 17.87 2.31 10.53
C TYR A 71 16.43 2.25 9.99
N GLY A 72 15.93 3.33 9.40
CA GLY A 72 14.62 3.36 8.75
C GLY A 72 14.48 2.35 7.61
N ASP A 73 15.51 2.18 6.79
CA ASP A 73 15.49 1.19 5.70
C ASP A 73 15.56 -0.24 6.24
N ILE A 74 16.36 -0.46 7.29
CA ILE A 74 16.46 -1.77 7.95
C ILE A 74 15.10 -2.17 8.52
N VAL A 75 14.42 -1.24 9.21
CA VAL A 75 13.08 -1.47 9.77
C VAL A 75 12.07 -1.72 8.65
N SER A 76 12.05 -0.89 7.62
CA SER A 76 11.14 -1.04 6.48
C SER A 76 11.33 -2.37 5.76
N ALA A 77 12.57 -2.73 5.43
CA ALA A 77 12.91 -3.99 4.80
C ALA A 77 12.55 -5.20 5.66
N SER A 78 12.79 -5.12 6.98
CA SER A 78 12.41 -6.16 7.93
C SER A 78 10.89 -6.38 7.98
N VAL A 79 10.11 -5.29 7.96
CA VAL A 79 8.64 -5.36 7.91
C VAL A 79 8.15 -5.97 6.60
N ILE A 80 8.73 -5.59 5.46
CA ILE A 80 8.40 -6.16 4.14
C ILE A 80 8.68 -7.67 4.11
N ILE A 81 9.84 -8.09 4.62
CA ILE A 81 10.19 -9.52 4.73
C ILE A 81 9.21 -10.24 5.64
N ALA A 82 8.94 -9.69 6.83
CA ALA A 82 8.00 -10.28 7.78
C ALA A 82 6.61 -10.46 7.17
N MET A 83 6.13 -9.50 6.38
CA MET A 83 4.86 -9.64 5.66
C MET A 83 4.93 -10.68 4.55
N GLY A 84 6.02 -10.76 3.79
CA GLY A 84 6.26 -11.83 2.82
C GLY A 84 6.18 -13.22 3.45
N ILE A 85 6.89 -13.42 4.58
CA ILE A 85 6.85 -14.67 5.36
C ILE A 85 5.42 -14.96 5.86
N TYR A 86 4.73 -13.95 6.38
CA TYR A 86 3.36 -14.10 6.90
C TYR A 86 2.39 -14.54 5.81
N LEU A 87 2.45 -13.95 4.60
CA LEU A 87 1.61 -14.35 3.47
C LEU A 87 1.88 -15.79 3.05
N LEU A 88 3.16 -16.18 2.96
CA LEU A 88 3.54 -17.57 2.66
C LEU A 88 3.07 -18.54 3.74
N PHE A 89 3.21 -18.18 5.02
CA PHE A 89 2.68 -18.95 6.14
C PHE A 89 1.17 -19.17 6.00
N MET A 90 0.41 -18.13 5.64
CA MET A 90 -1.04 -18.21 5.45
C MET A 90 -1.44 -19.13 4.29
N VAL A 91 -0.65 -19.15 3.21
CA VAL A 91 -0.82 -20.09 2.09
C VAL A 91 -0.54 -21.52 2.53
N VAL A 92 0.64 -21.77 3.14
CA VAL A 92 1.09 -23.12 3.54
C VAL A 92 0.14 -23.73 4.58
N THR A 93 -0.33 -22.92 5.53
CA THR A 93 -1.28 -23.36 6.55
C THR A 93 -2.74 -23.41 6.08
N LYS A 94 -3.01 -23.15 4.79
CA LYS A 94 -4.36 -23.16 4.18
C LYS A 94 -5.36 -22.27 4.93
N ARG A 95 -4.89 -21.20 5.59
CA ARG A 95 -5.71 -20.26 6.36
C ARG A 95 -6.43 -19.24 5.48
N ILE A 96 -6.06 -19.16 4.20
CA ILE A 96 -6.79 -18.40 3.18
C ILE A 96 -8.01 -19.21 2.76
N GLN A 97 -9.18 -18.69 3.09
CA GLN A 97 -10.48 -19.29 2.79
C GLN A 97 -11.30 -18.33 1.93
N LEU A 98 -12.22 -18.90 1.14
CA LEU A 98 -12.99 -18.18 0.14
C LEU A 98 -14.44 -18.60 0.28
N ASN A 99 -15.28 -17.71 0.79
CA ASN A 99 -16.71 -17.95 0.92
C ASN A 99 -17.48 -17.16 -0.15
N LYS A 100 -18.42 -17.88 -0.76
CA LYS A 100 -19.46 -17.34 -1.63
C LYS A 100 -20.68 -17.08 -0.78
N HIS A 101 -21.23 -15.87 -0.82
CA HIS A 101 -22.56 -15.61 -0.30
C HIS A 101 -23.34 -14.71 -1.23
N THR A 102 -24.67 -14.83 -1.21
CA THR A 102 -25.58 -14.02 -2.00
C THR A 102 -26.25 -12.96 -1.11
N HIS A 103 -26.11 -11.69 -1.49
CA HIS A 103 -26.86 -10.58 -0.89
C HIS A 103 -27.68 -9.90 -1.97
N GLY A 104 -29.01 -9.87 -1.81
CA GLY A 104 -29.91 -9.11 -2.68
C GLY A 104 -29.70 -9.37 -4.18
N ASN A 105 -29.69 -10.65 -4.59
CA ASN A 105 -29.48 -11.10 -5.98
C ASN A 105 -28.08 -10.87 -6.58
N LYS A 106 -27.07 -10.54 -5.77
CA LYS A 106 -25.66 -10.45 -6.20
C LYS A 106 -24.80 -11.46 -5.45
N GLU A 107 -24.03 -12.24 -6.18
CA GLU A 107 -22.99 -13.09 -5.58
C GLU A 107 -21.80 -12.24 -5.17
N HIS A 108 -21.39 -12.40 -3.90
CA HIS A 108 -20.21 -11.77 -3.34
C HIS A 108 -19.21 -12.84 -2.93
N MET A 109 -17.95 -12.59 -3.28
CA MET A 109 -16.78 -13.39 -2.89
C MET A 109 -16.08 -12.69 -1.74
N HIS A 110 -15.92 -13.36 -0.61
CA HIS A 110 -15.13 -12.88 0.51
C HIS A 110 -13.94 -13.80 0.74
N ILE A 111 -12.74 -13.22 0.69
CA ILE A 111 -11.53 -13.85 1.20
C ILE A 111 -11.48 -13.52 2.69
N TYR A 112 -11.35 -14.54 3.54
CA TYR A 112 -11.10 -14.34 4.96
C TYR A 112 -9.92 -15.17 5.42
N PHE A 113 -9.31 -14.68 6.49
CA PHE A 113 -8.08 -15.21 7.06
C PHE A 113 -8.38 -15.69 8.48
N GLY A 114 -8.46 -17.01 8.70
CA GLY A 114 -8.75 -17.60 10.02
C GLY A 114 -9.86 -18.65 10.03
N LYS A 115 -10.30 -19.06 11.23
CA LYS A 115 -11.50 -19.90 11.42
C LYS A 115 -12.75 -19.01 11.38
N ALA A 116 -13.86 -19.54 10.87
CA ALA A 116 -15.06 -18.78 10.55
C ALA A 116 -15.60 -17.94 11.73
N HIS A 117 -16.14 -16.77 11.39
CA HIS A 117 -16.87 -15.76 12.17
C HIS A 117 -16.08 -14.50 12.58
N GLU A 118 -16.31 -13.39 11.85
CA GLU A 118 -16.68 -12.08 12.42
C GLU A 118 -17.06 -11.09 11.30
N HIS A 119 -18.14 -10.33 11.49
CA HIS A 119 -18.61 -9.31 10.56
C HIS A 119 -18.07 -7.94 10.99
N SER A 120 -17.27 -7.28 10.15
CA SER A 120 -16.86 -5.89 10.39
C SER A 120 -17.82 -4.91 9.70
N ASN A 121 -18.38 -3.97 10.47
CA ASN A 121 -19.27 -2.91 9.99
C ASN A 121 -18.62 -2.00 8.94
N ASP A 122 -19.44 -1.53 8.00
CA ASP A 122 -19.02 -0.91 6.76
C ASP A 122 -18.40 0.50 6.93
N SER A 123 -18.69 1.18 8.04
CA SER A 123 -18.11 2.47 8.45
C SER A 123 -16.66 2.34 8.97
N VAL A 124 -16.33 1.20 9.57
CA VAL A 124 -14.98 0.92 10.10
C VAL A 124 -13.94 0.85 8.97
N SER A 125 -14.35 0.40 7.77
CA SER A 125 -13.44 0.25 6.61
C SER A 125 -12.89 1.55 6.02
N LYS A 126 -13.61 2.69 6.17
CA LYS A 126 -13.15 4.00 5.65
C LYS A 126 -12.18 4.65 6.63
N THR A 127 -12.51 4.60 7.92
CA THR A 127 -11.63 5.11 8.98
C THR A 127 -10.36 4.26 9.07
N SER A 128 -10.45 2.94 8.89
CA SER A 128 -9.28 2.05 8.92
C SER A 128 -8.32 2.31 7.76
N SER A 129 -8.81 2.63 6.55
CA SER A 129 -7.96 2.86 5.38
C SER A 129 -7.21 4.20 5.43
N LEU A 130 -7.87 5.29 5.85
CA LEU A 130 -7.18 6.56 6.07
C LEU A 130 -6.10 6.43 7.16
N THR A 131 -6.41 5.79 8.28
CA THR A 131 -5.46 5.56 9.38
C THR A 131 -4.31 4.66 8.94
N LEU A 132 -4.57 3.59 8.19
CA LEU A 132 -3.51 2.74 7.64
C LEU A 132 -2.62 3.53 6.67
N GLY A 133 -3.22 4.39 5.83
CA GLY A 133 -2.48 5.29 4.96
C GLY A 133 -1.58 6.25 5.75
N LEU A 134 -2.09 6.85 6.83
CA LEU A 134 -1.30 7.72 7.71
C LEU A 134 -0.12 6.97 8.35
N LEU A 135 -0.35 5.78 8.90
CA LEU A 135 0.70 4.95 9.52
C LEU A 135 1.77 4.54 8.50
N MET A 136 1.34 4.13 7.32
CA MET A 136 2.23 3.67 6.26
C MET A 136 3.05 4.81 5.66
N GLY A 137 2.44 6.00 5.53
CA GLY A 137 3.15 7.22 5.15
C GLY A 137 4.27 7.58 6.13
N ALA A 138 4.09 7.34 7.42
CA ALA A 138 5.11 7.59 8.44
C ALA A 138 6.34 6.70 8.28
N GLY A 139 6.15 5.45 7.84
CA GLY A 139 7.25 4.52 7.55
C GLY A 139 8.04 4.85 6.28
N GLY A 140 7.42 5.53 5.32
CA GLY A 140 8.01 5.83 4.00
C GLY A 140 8.76 7.15 3.89
N VAL A 141 8.85 7.94 4.96
CA VAL A 141 9.28 9.35 4.89
C VAL A 141 10.73 9.50 4.43
N ARG A 142 11.61 8.55 4.80
CA ARG A 142 13.02 8.60 4.39
C ARG A 142 13.19 8.53 2.87
N GLY A 143 12.53 7.59 2.21
CA GLY A 143 12.63 7.44 0.75
C GLY A 143 12.16 8.71 0.02
N MET A 144 11.13 9.36 0.55
CA MET A 144 10.64 10.64 0.05
C MET A 144 11.65 11.78 0.29
N LEU A 145 12.24 11.88 1.49
CA LEU A 145 13.22 12.94 1.80
C LEU A 145 14.51 12.81 1.01
N ILE A 146 15.00 11.60 0.76
CA ILE A 146 16.16 11.36 -0.12
C ILE A 146 15.85 11.85 -1.54
N THR A 147 14.66 11.50 -2.05
CA THR A 147 14.22 11.88 -3.40
C THR A 147 14.03 13.39 -3.54
N LEU A 148 13.39 14.04 -2.56
CA LEU A 148 13.18 15.50 -2.54
C LEU A 148 14.47 16.27 -2.25
N GLY A 149 15.34 15.73 -1.40
CA GLY A 149 16.67 16.27 -1.14
C GLY A 149 17.51 16.36 -2.41
N ALA A 150 17.49 15.30 -3.22
CA ALA A 150 18.20 15.24 -4.50
C ALA A 150 17.64 16.19 -5.57
N VAL A 151 16.32 16.49 -5.54
CA VAL A 151 15.66 17.31 -6.56
C VAL A 151 15.58 18.80 -6.18
N SER A 152 15.46 19.11 -4.89
CA SER A 152 15.08 20.45 -4.39
C SER A 152 15.97 20.99 -3.27
N GLY A 153 17.10 20.34 -2.97
CA GLY A 153 18.04 20.80 -1.95
C GLY A 153 17.48 20.76 -0.52
N GLY A 154 16.56 19.84 -0.24
CA GLY A 154 16.04 19.57 1.11
C GLY A 154 14.78 20.35 1.50
N ASN A 155 14.39 21.38 0.73
CA ASN A 155 13.15 22.13 1.00
C ASN A 155 11.94 21.37 0.47
N VAL A 156 10.97 21.08 1.35
CA VAL A 156 9.75 20.35 0.99
C VAL A 156 8.56 21.31 0.93
N ASP A 157 8.00 21.51 -0.26
CA ASP A 157 6.80 22.34 -0.43
C ASP A 157 5.53 21.48 -0.60
N LEU A 158 4.38 22.04 -0.23
CA LEU A 158 3.07 21.39 -0.37
C LEU A 158 2.79 21.03 -1.83
N THR A 159 3.24 21.84 -2.79
CA THR A 159 3.11 21.58 -4.23
C THR A 159 3.86 20.32 -4.65
N MET A 160 5.05 20.07 -4.10
CA MET A 160 5.85 18.88 -4.37
C MET A 160 5.16 17.63 -3.82
N VAL A 161 4.68 17.68 -2.57
CA VAL A 161 3.99 16.54 -1.96
C VAL A 161 2.65 16.28 -2.64
N GLY A 162 1.93 17.33 -3.04
CA GLY A 162 0.73 17.23 -3.85
C GLY A 162 1.01 16.51 -5.17
N SER A 163 2.07 16.89 -5.87
CA SER A 163 2.49 16.25 -7.12
C SER A 163 2.83 14.77 -6.95
N PHE A 164 3.61 14.43 -5.91
CA PHE A 164 3.90 13.04 -5.54
C PHE A 164 2.62 12.24 -5.25
N THR A 165 1.75 12.79 -4.40
CA THR A 165 0.50 12.15 -3.99
C THR A 165 -0.45 11.93 -5.17
N LEU A 166 -0.47 12.85 -6.15
CA LEU A 166 -1.24 12.67 -7.38
C LEU A 166 -0.76 11.46 -8.20
N GLY A 167 0.56 11.25 -8.30
CA GLY A 167 1.12 10.05 -8.92
C GLY A 167 0.66 8.78 -8.23
N VAL A 168 0.70 8.78 -6.89
CA VAL A 168 0.23 7.66 -6.05
C VAL A 168 -1.26 7.38 -6.23
N ILE A 169 -2.11 8.41 -6.23
CA ILE A 169 -3.57 8.30 -6.39
C ILE A 169 -3.91 7.60 -7.71
N ILE A 170 -3.23 7.94 -8.81
CA ILE A 170 -3.48 7.35 -10.13
C ILE A 170 -3.21 5.85 -10.10
N VAL A 171 -2.05 5.44 -9.56
CA VAL A 171 -1.66 4.03 -9.51
C VAL A 171 -2.60 3.24 -8.58
N PHE A 172 -2.91 3.74 -7.38
CA PHE A 172 -3.80 3.03 -6.46
C PHE A 172 -5.23 2.94 -6.99
N GLY A 173 -5.74 3.99 -7.62
CA GLY A 173 -7.04 3.97 -8.27
C GLY A 173 -7.09 2.95 -9.41
N ALA A 174 -6.09 2.96 -10.30
CA ALA A 174 -6.00 2.05 -11.43
C ALA A 174 -5.83 0.59 -10.98
N PHE A 175 -4.91 0.35 -10.04
CA PHE A 175 -4.65 -0.98 -9.49
C PHE A 175 -5.83 -1.51 -8.68
N GLY A 176 -6.48 -0.65 -7.88
CA GLY A 176 -7.69 -1.05 -7.16
C GLY A 176 -8.83 -1.45 -8.09
N MET A 177 -9.00 -0.73 -9.20
CA MET A 177 -9.95 -1.10 -10.25
C MET A 177 -9.58 -2.40 -10.95
N LEU A 178 -8.28 -2.62 -11.23
CA LEU A 178 -7.78 -3.87 -11.78
C LEU A 178 -8.05 -5.04 -10.82
N MET A 179 -7.80 -4.87 -9.53
CA MET A 179 -8.05 -5.89 -8.51
C MET A 179 -9.53 -6.17 -8.32
N LEU A 180 -10.39 -5.14 -8.39
CA LEU A 180 -11.84 -5.31 -8.42
C LEU A 180 -12.29 -6.13 -9.63
N TYR A 181 -11.72 -5.87 -10.81
CA TYR A 181 -11.98 -6.64 -12.03
C TYR A 181 -11.50 -8.09 -11.90
N ILE A 182 -10.27 -8.31 -11.40
CA ILE A 182 -9.71 -9.63 -11.13
C ILE A 182 -10.58 -10.38 -10.10
N ASN A 183 -11.09 -9.70 -9.07
CA ASN A 183 -11.97 -10.29 -8.08
C ASN A 183 -13.29 -10.78 -8.69
N GLN A 184 -13.89 -9.98 -9.57
CA GLN A 184 -15.16 -10.32 -10.22
C GLN A 184 -15.02 -11.43 -11.27
N ASN A 185 -13.86 -11.54 -11.93
CA ASN A 185 -13.69 -12.40 -13.11
C ASN A 185 -12.73 -13.60 -12.89
N PHE A 186 -11.77 -13.52 -11.97
CA PHE A 186 -10.67 -14.50 -11.84
C PHE A 186 -10.48 -15.11 -10.44
N LEU A 187 -10.79 -14.37 -9.36
CA LEU A 187 -10.68 -14.87 -7.97
C LEU A 187 -11.88 -15.71 -7.53
N GLY A 188 -12.70 -16.20 -8.46
CA GLY A 188 -13.75 -17.17 -8.17
C GLY A 188 -13.23 -18.55 -7.73
N ASN A 189 -11.92 -18.81 -7.83
CA ASN A 189 -11.28 -20.08 -7.50
C ASN A 189 -10.19 -19.90 -6.42
N LEU A 190 -10.33 -20.66 -5.33
CA LEU A 190 -9.39 -20.70 -4.19
C LEU A 190 -7.93 -20.98 -4.62
N THR A 191 -7.73 -21.73 -5.70
CA THR A 191 -6.40 -22.04 -6.25
C THR A 191 -5.72 -20.79 -6.81
N ASN A 192 -6.48 -19.94 -7.52
CA ASN A 192 -5.97 -18.70 -8.09
C ASN A 192 -5.65 -17.70 -6.98
N VAL A 193 -6.50 -17.61 -5.95
CA VAL A 193 -6.23 -16.77 -4.77
C VAL A 193 -4.94 -17.18 -4.09
N ARG A 194 -4.74 -18.48 -3.82
CA ARG A 194 -3.50 -18.97 -3.19
C ARG A 194 -2.26 -18.71 -4.06
N ARG A 195 -2.36 -18.85 -5.38
CA ARG A 195 -1.27 -18.51 -6.31
C ARG A 195 -0.91 -17.02 -6.21
N THR A 196 -1.88 -16.13 -6.26
CA THR A 196 -1.64 -14.68 -6.13
C THR A 196 -0.93 -14.35 -4.82
N PHE A 197 -1.42 -14.85 -3.69
CA PHE A 197 -0.81 -14.61 -2.36
C PHE A 197 0.61 -15.20 -2.25
N THR A 198 0.87 -16.34 -2.90
CA THR A 198 2.21 -16.94 -2.98
C THR A 198 3.16 -16.05 -3.77
N THR A 199 2.74 -15.58 -4.95
CA THR A 199 3.55 -14.70 -5.79
C THR A 199 3.88 -13.40 -5.08
N VAL A 200 2.90 -12.77 -4.45
CA VAL A 200 3.11 -11.54 -3.67
C VAL A 200 4.09 -11.79 -2.52
N GLY A 201 3.91 -12.87 -1.75
CA GLY A 201 4.81 -13.23 -0.65
C GLY A 201 6.26 -13.43 -1.10
N ILE A 202 6.49 -14.11 -2.24
CA ILE A 202 7.84 -14.30 -2.81
C ILE A 202 8.44 -12.96 -3.26
N ILE A 203 7.67 -12.12 -3.95
CA ILE A 203 8.14 -10.80 -4.38
C ILE A 203 8.52 -9.95 -3.18
N SER A 204 7.72 -9.94 -2.11
CA SER A 204 8.05 -9.22 -0.88
C SER A 204 9.37 -9.70 -0.26
N LEU A 205 9.64 -11.00 -0.23
CA LEU A 205 10.93 -11.52 0.22
C LEU A 205 12.09 -11.01 -0.65
N ILE A 206 11.95 -11.11 -1.97
CA ILE A 206 12.99 -10.66 -2.92
C ILE A 206 13.27 -9.16 -2.73
N VAL A 207 12.23 -8.34 -2.70
CA VAL A 207 12.34 -6.88 -2.55
C VAL A 207 12.95 -6.52 -1.20
N GLY A 208 12.43 -7.07 -0.11
CA GLY A 208 12.95 -6.76 1.24
C GLY A 208 14.39 -7.24 1.44
N THR A 209 14.76 -8.40 0.91
CA THR A 209 16.15 -8.89 0.96
C THR A 209 17.07 -8.04 0.10
N ASN A 210 16.63 -7.58 -1.08
CA ASN A 210 17.42 -6.68 -1.92
C ASN A 210 17.71 -5.35 -1.20
N ILE A 211 16.70 -4.76 -0.53
CA ILE A 211 16.88 -3.53 0.26
C ILE A 211 17.87 -3.73 1.42
N LEU A 212 17.91 -4.90 2.07
CA LEU A 212 18.86 -5.19 3.15
C LEU A 212 20.29 -5.44 2.66
N LEU A 213 20.46 -6.00 1.47
CA LEU A 213 21.77 -6.40 0.95
C LEU A 213 22.46 -5.31 0.11
N GLY A 214 21.70 -4.32 -0.39
CA GLY A 214 22.20 -3.23 -1.24
C GLY A 214 22.16 -3.57 -2.72
#